data_AF-A0A938DG59-F1
#
_entry.id   AF-A0A938DG59-F1
#
_cell.length_a   1.000
_cell.length_b   1.000
_cell.length_c   1.000
_cell.angle_alpha   90.00
_cell.angle_beta   90.00
_cell.angle_gamma   90.00
#
_symmetry.space_group_name_H-M   'P 1'
#
loop_
_entity.id
_entity.type
_entity.pdbx_description
1 polymer ?
#
loop_
_entity_poly.entity_id
_entity_poly.type
_entity_poly.pdbx_seq_one_letter_code
_entity_poly.pdbx_strand_id
1 'polypeptide(L)'
;LSTMMPENMNPAAAPLLRALAGDNQVSLEQHMDIFTGRTFRQTLLIHKEREGKCVRRIMPDALEGLHFTAWPDFAFSREEDGKAFFATGAGAWFSTQDPDVRKAIEALIRRLPESSSIDEIVAAIEVLGVSVDAAVRNRIGDALLRMALVGLLTPSTEPLRMARSLSTKPVACPMLRGDAAAGVLHSANLRHEPVRLDIIAQVVTPLLDGSNDRDALIAATIAAAGADRVTFQRAGQPVVEPQDIAACAQEHVDRVLGHLQSSACLVA
;
A
#
# COMPACT_ATOMS: atom_id res chain seq x y z
N LEU A 1 5.83 12.80 -4.15
CA LEU A 1 5.55 14.00 -3.33
C LEU A 1 6.67 14.27 -2.32
N SER A 2 7.01 13.30 -1.46
CA SER A 2 8.01 13.48 -0.39
C SER A 2 9.38 13.99 -0.85
N THR A 3 9.83 13.64 -2.05
CA THR A 3 11.11 14.08 -2.63
C THR A 3 11.15 15.54 -3.06
N MET A 4 10.02 16.25 -3.03
CA MET A 4 9.95 17.69 -3.33
C MET A 4 10.08 18.53 -2.06
N MET A 5 10.10 17.91 -0.88
CA MET A 5 10.20 18.59 0.40
C MET A 5 11.67 18.63 0.85
N PRO A 6 12.31 19.81 0.90
CA PRO A 6 13.70 19.92 1.36
C PRO A 6 13.86 19.47 2.83
N GLU A 7 12.82 19.61 3.65
CA GLU A 7 12.79 19.16 5.04
C GLU A 7 13.00 17.65 5.19
N ASN A 8 12.51 16.86 4.23
CA ASN A 8 12.66 15.40 4.25
C ASN A 8 14.09 14.95 3.88
N MET A 9 14.86 15.80 3.20
CA MET A 9 16.23 15.48 2.80
C MET A 9 17.23 15.85 3.88
N ASN A 10 17.18 17.11 4.31
CA ASN A 10 18.05 17.64 5.34
C ASN A 10 17.35 18.83 6.01
N PRO A 11 16.76 18.63 7.21
CA PRO A 11 16.04 19.69 7.92
C PRO A 11 16.89 20.93 8.18
N ALA A 12 18.20 20.77 8.40
CA ALA A 12 19.11 21.89 8.66
C ALA A 12 19.42 22.71 7.40
N ALA A 13 19.41 22.08 6.22
CA ALA A 13 19.66 22.74 4.95
C ALA A 13 18.38 23.34 4.33
N ALA A 14 17.19 22.91 4.76
CA ALA A 14 15.93 23.32 4.15
C ALA A 14 15.69 24.85 4.13
N PRO A 15 15.97 25.62 5.20
CA PRO A 15 15.83 27.08 5.17
C PRO A 15 16.76 27.74 4.14
N LEU A 16 18.00 27.25 4.02
CA LEU A 16 18.97 27.75 3.05
C LEU A 16 18.51 27.45 1.62
N LEU A 17 18.07 26.23 1.34
CA LEU A 17 17.56 25.83 0.03
C LEU A 17 16.38 26.69 -0.41
N ARG A 18 15.44 26.98 0.50
CA ARG A 18 14.31 27.87 0.23
C ARG A 18 14.77 29.31 -0.01
N ALA A 19 15.72 29.81 0.77
CA ALA A 19 16.26 31.15 0.60
C ALA A 19 16.99 31.34 -0.75
N LEU A 20 17.77 30.34 -1.18
CA LEU A 20 18.47 30.36 -2.47
C LEU A 20 17.51 30.29 -3.66
N ALA A 21 16.41 29.55 -3.52
CA ALA A 21 15.45 29.36 -4.58
C ALA A 21 14.41 30.48 -4.72
N GLY A 22 14.12 31.20 -3.64
CA GLY A 22 12.98 32.11 -3.57
C GLY A 22 11.66 31.38 -3.87
N ASP A 23 10.79 32.03 -4.63
CA ASP A 23 9.49 31.46 -5.05
C ASP A 23 9.58 30.56 -6.30
N ASN A 24 10.80 30.28 -6.80
CA ASN A 24 10.99 29.47 -7.99
C ASN A 24 11.16 27.99 -7.64
N GLN A 25 10.10 27.21 -7.83
CA GLN A 25 10.12 25.75 -7.61
C GLN A 25 11.24 25.04 -8.38
N VAL A 26 11.47 25.40 -9.64
CA VAL A 26 12.48 24.75 -10.48
C VAL A 26 13.86 24.97 -9.87
N SER A 27 14.13 26.20 -9.40
CA SER A 27 15.37 26.51 -8.68
C SER A 27 15.51 25.68 -7.40
N LEU A 28 14.45 25.56 -6.60
CA LEU A 28 14.47 24.77 -5.36
C LEU A 28 14.82 23.31 -5.64
N GLU A 29 14.14 22.71 -6.61
CA GLU A 29 14.35 21.31 -6.99
C GLU A 29 15.74 21.06 -7.60
N GLN A 30 16.28 22.02 -8.37
CA GLN A 30 17.62 21.92 -8.94
C GLN A 30 18.71 21.96 -7.85
N HIS A 31 18.55 22.82 -6.82
CA HIS A 31 19.46 22.82 -5.68
C HIS A 31 19.38 21.49 -4.93
N MET A 32 18.16 21.00 -4.66
CA MET A 32 17.96 19.70 -4.00
C MET A 32 18.67 18.56 -4.75
N ASP A 33 18.64 18.56 -6.08
CA ASP A 33 19.35 17.54 -6.88
C ASP A 33 20.85 17.57 -6.69
N ILE A 34 21.44 18.78 -6.74
CA ILE A 34 22.88 18.96 -6.59
C ILE A 34 23.31 18.51 -5.19
N PHE A 35 22.58 18.93 -4.15
CA PHE A 35 22.91 18.59 -2.77
C PHE A 35 22.79 17.10 -2.46
N THR A 36 21.85 16.40 -3.11
CA THR A 36 21.61 14.97 -2.85
C THR A 36 22.25 14.04 -3.87
N GLY A 37 22.89 14.58 -4.91
CA GLY A 37 23.45 13.79 -6.00
C GLY A 37 22.37 12.99 -6.74
N ARG A 38 21.18 13.57 -6.92
CA ARG A 38 20.02 12.84 -7.45
C ARG A 38 20.28 12.33 -8.87
N THR A 39 20.18 11.01 -9.04
CA THR A 39 20.47 10.33 -10.32
C THR A 39 19.24 10.07 -11.18
N PHE A 40 18.02 10.20 -10.62
CA PHE A 40 16.78 9.89 -11.31
C PHE A 40 15.60 10.76 -10.87
N ARG A 41 14.70 11.05 -11.82
CA ARG A 41 13.46 11.82 -11.62
C ARG A 41 12.30 11.22 -12.39
N GLN A 42 11.13 11.23 -11.77
CA GLN A 42 9.83 11.09 -12.42
C GLN A 42 9.15 12.46 -12.37
N THR A 43 8.95 13.08 -13.53
CA THR A 43 8.41 14.44 -13.64
C THR A 43 7.07 14.39 -14.37
N LEU A 44 6.05 15.02 -13.77
CA LEU A 44 4.77 15.25 -14.43
C LEU A 44 4.79 16.63 -15.11
N LEU A 45 4.41 16.67 -16.38
CA LEU A 45 4.31 17.90 -17.17
C LEU A 45 2.85 18.20 -17.48
N ILE A 46 2.52 19.48 -17.54
CA ILE A 46 1.19 19.97 -17.93
C ILE A 46 1.33 21.01 -19.03
N HIS A 47 0.23 21.25 -19.75
CA HIS A 47 0.13 22.38 -20.65
C HIS A 47 0.33 23.71 -19.90
N LYS A 48 1.11 24.63 -20.48
CA LYS A 48 1.50 25.90 -19.85
C LYS A 48 0.30 26.75 -19.47
N GLU A 49 -0.77 26.71 -20.26
CA GLU A 49 -2.02 27.42 -20.03
C GLU A 49 -2.71 27.00 -18.73
N ARG A 50 -2.35 25.83 -18.17
CA ARG A 50 -2.87 25.33 -16.89
C ARG A 50 -2.01 25.73 -15.68
N GLU A 51 -0.86 26.39 -15.88
CA GLU A 51 0.06 26.78 -14.81
C GLU A 51 -0.64 27.59 -13.71
N GLY A 52 -1.50 28.55 -14.09
CA GLY A 52 -2.26 29.37 -13.13
C GLY A 52 -3.24 28.58 -12.25
N LYS A 53 -3.53 27.32 -12.59
CA LYS A 53 -4.36 26.41 -11.78
C LYS A 53 -3.52 25.58 -10.79
N CYS A 54 -2.20 25.61 -10.89
CA CYS A 54 -1.33 24.86 -9.99
C CYS A 54 -1.17 25.58 -8.65
N VAL A 55 -1.88 25.11 -7.64
CA VAL A 55 -1.71 25.58 -6.26
C VAL A 55 -0.56 24.81 -5.61
N ARG A 56 0.51 25.51 -5.22
CA ARG A 56 1.70 24.91 -4.58
C ARG A 56 1.63 24.92 -3.06
N ARG A 57 0.80 25.78 -2.49
CA ARG A 57 0.52 25.81 -1.06
C ARG A 57 -0.62 24.83 -0.77
N ILE A 58 -0.28 23.64 -0.31
CA ILE A 58 -1.25 22.58 -0.04
C ILE A 58 -1.91 22.86 1.31
N MET A 59 -3.23 22.95 1.31
CA MET A 59 -4.07 23.11 2.49
C MET A 59 -4.89 21.83 2.72
N PRO A 60 -5.43 21.58 3.93
CA PRO A 60 -6.19 20.36 4.21
C PRO A 60 -7.44 20.16 3.34
N ASP A 61 -8.05 21.23 2.85
CA ASP A 61 -9.17 21.19 1.89
C ASP A 61 -8.78 20.53 0.56
N ALA A 62 -7.51 20.63 0.16
CA ALA A 62 -6.98 19.94 -1.03
C ALA A 62 -6.99 18.40 -0.89
N LEU A 63 -7.28 17.87 0.31
CA LEU A 63 -7.46 16.44 0.54
C LEU A 63 -8.89 15.96 0.27
N GLU A 64 -9.84 16.87 0.02
CA GLU A 64 -11.23 16.52 -0.22
C GLU A 64 -11.36 15.63 -1.48
N GLY A 65 -12.11 14.53 -1.35
CA GLY A 65 -12.27 13.53 -2.41
C GLY A 65 -11.04 12.63 -2.62
N LEU A 66 -9.94 12.82 -1.90
CA LEU A 66 -8.78 11.91 -1.97
C LEU A 66 -8.97 10.70 -1.04
N HIS A 67 -8.39 9.60 -1.49
CA HIS A 67 -8.24 8.36 -0.76
C HIS A 67 -6.78 8.15 -0.37
N PHE A 68 -6.52 7.66 0.83
CA PHE A 68 -5.18 7.43 1.35
C PHE A 68 -4.94 5.95 1.55
N THR A 69 -3.83 5.44 1.01
CA THR A 69 -3.28 4.13 1.36
C THR A 69 -2.04 4.31 2.23
N ALA A 70 -1.79 3.35 3.11
CA ALA A 70 -0.53 3.26 3.86
C ALA A 70 0.21 1.97 3.48
N TRP A 71 1.47 1.90 3.90
CA TRP A 71 2.26 0.68 3.82
C TRP A 71 1.60 -0.45 4.62
N PRO A 72 1.65 -1.72 4.15
CA PRO A 72 0.99 -2.83 4.83
C PRO A 72 1.48 -3.07 6.26
N ASP A 73 2.72 -2.68 6.57
CA ASP A 73 3.36 -2.79 7.88
C ASP A 73 3.20 -1.51 8.74
N PHE A 74 2.45 -0.51 8.28
CA PHE A 74 2.18 0.70 9.04
C PHE A 74 1.26 0.38 10.22
N ALA A 75 1.79 0.51 11.43
CA ALA A 75 1.09 0.12 12.65
C ALA A 75 1.42 1.04 13.83
N PHE A 76 0.64 0.89 14.91
CA PHE A 76 1.02 1.43 16.21
C PHE A 76 2.34 0.80 16.66
N SER A 77 3.28 1.64 17.09
CA SER A 77 4.62 1.22 17.49
C SER A 77 4.79 1.28 19.01
N ARG A 78 4.54 2.45 19.62
CA ARG A 78 4.74 2.68 21.06
C ARG A 78 3.98 3.90 21.56
N GLU A 79 3.92 4.05 22.87
CA GLU A 79 3.46 5.26 23.55
C GLU A 79 4.54 5.74 24.53
N GLU A 80 4.86 7.03 24.48
CA GLU A 80 5.94 7.64 25.26
C GLU A 80 5.58 9.10 25.55
N ASP A 81 5.65 9.55 26.81
CA ASP A 81 5.29 10.91 27.25
C ASP A 81 3.92 11.40 26.73
N GLY A 82 2.91 10.52 26.73
CA GLY A 82 1.56 10.80 26.23
C GLY A 82 1.46 11.00 24.71
N LYS A 83 2.53 10.68 23.95
CA LYS A 83 2.53 10.64 22.48
C LYS A 83 2.35 9.21 22.00
N ALA A 84 1.37 8.99 21.14
CA ALA A 84 1.26 7.76 20.37
C ALA A 84 2.17 7.85 19.13
N PHE A 85 2.97 6.80 18.88
CA PHE A 85 3.83 6.67 17.71
C PHE A 85 3.33 5.57 16.80
N PHE A 86 3.31 5.87 15.50
CA PHE A 86 2.98 4.95 14.43
C PHE A 86 4.16 4.89 13.47
N ALA A 87 4.53 3.69 13.01
CA ALA A 87 5.72 3.52 12.19
C ALA A 87 5.54 2.42 11.15
N THR A 88 6.39 2.49 10.14
CA THR A 88 6.66 1.40 9.18
C THR A 88 7.95 0.70 9.57
N GLY A 89 8.15 -0.54 9.10
CA GLY A 89 9.42 -1.27 9.28
C GLY A 89 10.61 -0.57 8.61
N ALA A 90 10.36 0.30 7.64
CA ALA A 90 11.37 1.15 6.99
C ALA A 90 11.83 2.35 7.85
N GLY A 91 11.28 2.53 9.05
CA GLY A 91 11.70 3.57 10.00
C GLY A 91 11.02 4.93 9.83
N ALA A 92 10.19 5.12 8.79
CA ALA A 92 9.33 6.30 8.70
C ALA A 92 8.25 6.23 9.78
N TRP A 93 7.99 7.35 10.46
CA TRP A 93 7.08 7.40 11.61
C TRP A 93 6.27 8.69 11.69
N PHE A 94 5.13 8.61 12.37
CA PHE A 94 4.27 9.73 12.74
C PHE A 94 3.95 9.65 14.24
N SER A 95 3.82 10.80 14.91
CA SER A 95 3.35 10.81 16.30
C SER A 95 2.35 11.93 16.57
N THR A 96 1.49 11.71 17.56
CA THR A 96 0.46 12.67 17.98
C THR A 96 0.18 12.53 19.48
N GLN A 97 -0.12 13.66 20.13
CA GLN A 97 -0.75 13.72 21.47
C GLN A 97 -2.26 13.92 21.38
N ASP A 98 -2.79 14.25 20.19
CA ASP A 98 -4.20 14.49 19.98
C ASP A 98 -4.95 13.13 19.95
N PRO A 99 -5.90 12.91 20.88
CA PRO A 99 -6.61 11.64 20.98
C PRO A 99 -7.55 11.36 19.80
N ASP A 100 -8.09 12.40 19.15
CA ASP A 100 -8.97 12.24 17.99
C ASP A 100 -8.14 11.86 16.75
N VAL A 101 -6.99 12.49 16.57
CA VAL A 101 -6.03 12.13 15.52
C VAL A 101 -5.51 10.70 15.72
N ARG A 102 -5.21 10.31 16.96
CA ARG A 102 -4.82 8.93 17.28
C ARG A 102 -5.89 7.93 16.82
N LYS A 103 -7.15 8.15 17.21
CA LYS A 103 -8.27 7.28 16.83
C LYS A 103 -8.48 7.25 15.31
N ALA A 104 -8.31 8.38 14.63
CA ALA A 104 -8.41 8.47 13.18
C ALA A 104 -7.33 7.61 12.48
N ILE A 105 -6.08 7.66 12.96
CA ILE A 105 -4.99 6.84 12.41
C ILE A 105 -5.23 5.35 12.70
N GLU A 106 -5.67 5.00 13.90
CA GLU A 106 -6.06 3.63 14.21
C GLU A 106 -7.21 3.13 13.31
N ALA A 107 -8.19 3.99 12.97
CA ALA A 107 -9.26 3.66 12.04
C ALA A 107 -8.76 3.45 10.60
N LEU A 108 -7.78 4.26 10.15
CA LEU A 108 -7.09 4.04 8.87
C LEU A 108 -6.34 2.70 8.87
N ILE A 109 -5.59 2.38 9.93
CA ILE A 109 -4.83 1.12 10.04
C ILE A 109 -5.75 -0.10 9.99
N ARG A 110 -6.91 -0.06 10.64
CA ARG A 110 -7.91 -1.16 10.61
C ARG A 110 -8.47 -1.44 9.22
N ARG A 111 -8.34 -0.50 8.28
CA ARG A 111 -8.79 -0.64 6.89
C ARG A 111 -7.68 -1.10 5.96
N LEU A 112 -6.43 -1.19 6.42
CA LEU A 112 -5.36 -1.72 5.59
C LEU A 112 -5.70 -3.15 5.13
N PRO A 113 -5.38 -3.51 3.87
CA PRO A 113 -4.62 -2.72 2.89
C PRO A 113 -5.47 -1.82 1.97
N GLU A 114 -6.76 -1.66 2.23
CA GLU A 114 -7.63 -0.74 1.46
C GLU A 114 -7.25 0.72 1.65
N SER A 115 -7.74 1.57 0.76
CA SER A 115 -7.70 3.02 0.95
C SER A 115 -8.83 3.53 1.84
N SER A 116 -8.61 4.70 2.44
CA SER A 116 -9.61 5.42 3.22
C SER A 116 -9.66 6.90 2.86
N SER A 117 -10.84 7.46 2.63
CA SER A 117 -11.02 8.92 2.58
C SER A 117 -11.14 9.50 3.99
N ILE A 118 -11.04 10.83 4.12
CA ILE A 118 -11.29 11.50 5.40
C ILE A 118 -12.70 11.25 5.92
N ASP A 119 -13.71 11.21 5.02
CA ASP A 119 -15.10 10.91 5.39
C ASP A 119 -15.25 9.49 5.94
N GLU A 120 -14.60 8.51 5.33
CA GLU A 120 -14.62 7.12 5.81
C GLU A 120 -13.95 6.99 7.18
N ILE A 121 -12.87 7.74 7.42
CA ILE A 121 -12.17 7.75 8.71
C ILE A 121 -13.03 8.42 9.79
N VAL A 122 -13.63 9.56 9.48
CA VAL A 122 -14.52 10.30 10.40
C VAL A 122 -15.72 9.43 10.77
N ALA A 123 -16.42 8.86 9.79
CA ALA A 123 -17.54 7.97 10.04
C ALA A 123 -17.13 6.77 10.91
N ALA A 124 -15.94 6.20 10.71
CA ALA A 124 -15.44 5.08 11.49
C ALA A 124 -15.19 5.44 12.96
N ILE A 125 -14.69 6.65 13.26
CA ILE A 125 -14.45 7.07 14.66
C ILE A 125 -15.73 7.58 15.34
N GLU A 126 -16.70 8.10 14.58
CA GLU A 126 -18.02 8.46 15.09
C GLU A 126 -18.79 7.24 15.61
N VAL A 127 -18.69 6.11 14.91
CA VAL A 127 -19.25 4.82 15.38
C VAL A 127 -18.63 4.38 16.71
N LEU A 128 -17.39 4.79 17.00
CA LEU A 128 -16.69 4.54 18.26
C LEU A 128 -17.02 5.58 19.34
N GLY A 129 -18.01 6.45 19.11
CA GLY A 129 -18.49 7.45 20.06
C GLY A 129 -17.70 8.75 20.08
N VAL A 130 -16.88 9.03 19.06
CA VAL A 130 -16.19 10.33 18.93
C VAL A 130 -17.09 11.32 18.21
N SER A 131 -17.45 12.44 18.85
CA SER A 131 -18.14 13.53 18.15
C SER A 131 -17.13 14.32 17.33
N VAL A 132 -17.27 14.32 16.00
CA VAL A 132 -16.35 15.02 15.10
C VAL A 132 -16.99 16.30 14.60
N ASP A 133 -16.49 17.45 15.07
CA ASP A 133 -16.83 18.74 14.50
C ASP A 133 -15.84 19.16 13.40
N ALA A 134 -16.05 20.34 12.83
CA ALA A 134 -15.17 20.88 11.79
C ALA A 134 -13.71 21.07 12.28
N ALA A 135 -13.50 21.42 13.56
CA ALA A 135 -12.17 21.62 14.10
C ALA A 135 -11.42 20.29 14.25
N VAL A 136 -12.10 19.23 14.72
CA VAL A 136 -11.55 17.87 14.79
C VAL A 136 -11.24 17.35 13.39
N ARG A 137 -12.16 17.50 12.44
CA ARG A 137 -11.95 17.11 11.03
C ARG A 137 -10.73 17.79 10.43
N ASN A 138 -10.53 19.09 10.68
CA ASN A 138 -9.37 19.83 10.20
C ASN A 138 -8.05 19.31 10.79
N ARG A 139 -8.01 18.98 12.10
CA ARG A 139 -6.81 18.38 12.72
C ARG A 139 -6.47 17.01 12.15
N ILE A 140 -7.49 16.20 11.84
CA ILE A 140 -7.31 14.91 11.15
C ILE A 140 -6.75 15.15 9.73
N GLY A 141 -7.33 16.09 8.97
CA GLY A 141 -6.84 16.46 7.64
C GLY A 141 -5.38 16.94 7.65
N ASP A 142 -5.02 17.81 8.61
CA ASP A 142 -3.64 18.25 8.82
C ASP A 142 -2.68 17.07 9.07
N ALA A 143 -3.10 16.09 9.88
CA ALA A 143 -2.30 14.91 10.16
C ALA A 143 -2.10 14.06 8.89
N LEU A 144 -3.18 13.79 8.13
CA LEU A 144 -3.10 13.04 6.87
C LEU A 144 -2.22 13.75 5.84
N LEU A 145 -2.33 15.08 5.72
CA LEU A 145 -1.48 15.88 4.83
C LEU A 145 0.00 15.74 5.23
N ARG A 146 0.33 15.91 6.52
CA ARG A 146 1.71 15.75 7.01
C ARG A 146 2.24 14.35 6.72
N MET A 147 1.45 13.32 6.98
CA MET A 147 1.82 11.93 6.69
C MET A 147 2.07 11.70 5.19
N ALA A 148 1.24 12.27 4.31
CA ALA A 148 1.44 12.19 2.86
C ALA A 148 2.71 12.92 2.39
N LEU A 149 2.99 14.11 2.96
CA LEU A 149 4.19 14.89 2.63
C LEU A 149 5.49 14.21 3.04
N VAL A 150 5.48 13.39 4.11
CA VAL A 150 6.65 12.59 4.53
C VAL A 150 6.69 11.20 3.90
N GLY A 151 5.68 10.83 3.10
CA GLY A 151 5.64 9.54 2.36
C GLY A 151 5.11 8.35 3.16
N LEU A 152 4.43 8.59 4.29
CA LEU A 152 3.73 7.54 5.05
C LEU A 152 2.40 7.14 4.41
N LEU A 153 1.75 8.09 3.74
CA LEU A 153 0.52 7.87 3.01
C LEU A 153 0.71 8.17 1.53
N THR A 154 0.06 7.38 0.67
CA THR A 154 -0.06 7.66 -0.75
C THR A 154 -1.48 8.13 -1.06
N PRO A 155 -1.66 9.41 -1.48
CA PRO A 155 -2.96 9.90 -1.90
C PRO A 155 -3.30 9.39 -3.31
N SER A 156 -4.59 9.12 -3.53
CA SER A 156 -5.18 8.69 -4.80
C SER A 156 -6.52 9.39 -5.01
N THR A 157 -6.88 9.69 -6.26
CA THR A 157 -8.22 10.19 -6.61
C THR A 157 -9.25 9.06 -6.70
N GLU A 158 -8.81 7.81 -6.74
CA GLU A 158 -9.69 6.65 -6.84
C GLU A 158 -9.60 5.79 -5.57
N PRO A 159 -10.75 5.27 -5.09
CA PRO A 159 -10.77 4.32 -3.99
C PRO A 159 -10.11 3.01 -4.42
N LEU A 160 -9.16 2.56 -3.61
CA LEU A 160 -8.62 1.22 -3.69
C LEU A 160 -9.40 0.30 -2.74
N ARG A 161 -10.16 -0.64 -3.30
CA ARG A 161 -10.97 -1.64 -2.59
C ARG A 161 -10.39 -3.03 -2.84
N MET A 162 -10.17 -3.78 -1.77
CA MET A 162 -9.54 -5.09 -1.81
C MET A 162 -9.98 -5.95 -0.64
N ALA A 163 -9.79 -7.27 -0.74
CA ALA A 163 -10.14 -8.18 0.34
C ALA A 163 -9.24 -7.94 1.57
N ARG A 164 -9.84 -7.58 2.71
CA ARG A 164 -9.13 -7.47 4.00
C ARG A 164 -8.78 -8.83 4.60
N SER A 165 -9.63 -9.82 4.34
CA SER A 165 -9.50 -11.20 4.81
C SER A 165 -9.70 -12.16 3.64
N LEU A 166 -9.02 -13.31 3.69
CA LEU A 166 -9.29 -14.40 2.75
C LEU A 166 -10.74 -14.87 2.92
N SER A 167 -11.53 -14.78 1.85
CA SER A 167 -12.86 -15.40 1.81
C SER A 167 -12.72 -16.91 1.60
N THR A 168 -13.81 -17.65 1.84
CA THR A 168 -13.84 -19.10 1.57
C THR A 168 -13.60 -19.43 0.10
N LYS A 169 -13.97 -18.50 -0.80
CA LYS A 169 -13.77 -18.59 -2.25
C LYS A 169 -13.14 -17.29 -2.77
N PRO A 170 -11.80 -17.18 -2.73
CA PRO A 170 -11.12 -15.93 -3.05
C PRO A 170 -11.25 -15.57 -4.54
N VAL A 171 -11.25 -14.26 -4.80
CA VAL A 171 -11.25 -13.70 -6.15
C VAL A 171 -10.00 -12.85 -6.33
N ALA A 172 -9.14 -13.21 -7.28
CA ALA A 172 -7.99 -12.39 -7.68
C ALA A 172 -8.39 -11.39 -8.78
N CYS A 173 -7.64 -10.30 -8.92
CA CYS A 173 -7.93 -9.31 -9.96
C CYS A 173 -7.85 -9.95 -11.37
N PRO A 174 -8.72 -9.56 -12.33
CA PRO A 174 -8.83 -10.24 -13.62
C PRO A 174 -7.53 -10.29 -14.42
N MET A 175 -6.73 -9.22 -14.38
CA MET A 175 -5.44 -9.14 -15.06
C MET A 175 -4.45 -10.17 -14.50
N LEU A 176 -4.32 -10.25 -13.17
CA LEU A 176 -3.42 -11.19 -12.51
C LEU A 176 -3.79 -12.66 -12.81
N ARG A 177 -5.09 -12.95 -12.90
CA ARG A 177 -5.58 -14.26 -13.33
C ARG A 177 -5.20 -14.58 -14.77
N GLY A 178 -5.36 -13.62 -15.68
CA GLY A 178 -4.98 -13.76 -17.10
C GLY A 178 -3.48 -13.96 -17.28
N ASP A 179 -2.67 -13.15 -16.60
CA ASP A 179 -1.21 -13.23 -16.64
C ASP A 179 -0.70 -14.57 -16.09
N ALA A 180 -1.25 -15.01 -14.95
CA ALA A 180 -0.93 -16.32 -14.38
C ALA A 180 -1.30 -17.47 -15.33
N ALA A 181 -2.46 -17.41 -15.96
CA ALA A 181 -2.91 -18.43 -16.91
C ALA A 181 -2.03 -18.49 -18.18
N ALA A 182 -1.47 -17.34 -18.58
CA ALA A 182 -0.54 -17.23 -19.70
C ALA A 182 0.91 -17.60 -19.34
N GLY A 183 1.19 -18.00 -18.08
CA GLY A 183 2.54 -18.34 -17.63
C GLY A 183 3.46 -17.13 -17.46
N VAL A 184 2.91 -15.92 -17.35
CA VAL A 184 3.68 -14.70 -17.08
C VAL A 184 4.25 -14.76 -15.67
N LEU A 185 5.54 -14.44 -15.52
CA LEU A 185 6.24 -14.49 -14.23
C LEU A 185 6.08 -13.22 -13.40
N HIS A 186 5.81 -12.08 -14.04
CA HIS A 186 5.67 -10.78 -13.40
C HIS A 186 4.39 -10.09 -13.89
N SER A 187 3.51 -9.78 -12.95
CA SER A 187 2.27 -9.05 -13.20
C SER A 187 2.22 -7.82 -12.29
N ALA A 188 1.07 -7.18 -12.18
CA ALA A 188 0.84 -6.08 -11.25
C ALA A 188 -0.40 -6.31 -10.38
N ASN A 189 -0.33 -5.91 -9.12
CA ASN A 189 -1.46 -5.94 -8.20
C ASN A 189 -2.43 -4.76 -8.44
N LEU A 190 -3.45 -4.62 -7.58
CA LEU A 190 -4.41 -3.51 -7.64
C LEU A 190 -3.78 -2.13 -7.39
N ARG A 191 -2.54 -2.06 -6.86
CA ARG A 191 -1.76 -0.83 -6.65
C ARG A 191 -0.80 -0.53 -7.80
N HIS A 192 -0.83 -1.33 -8.86
CA HIS A 192 0.16 -1.29 -9.95
C HIS A 192 1.61 -1.53 -9.47
N GLU A 193 1.77 -2.25 -8.36
CA GLU A 193 3.06 -2.70 -7.86
C GLU A 193 3.40 -4.07 -8.49
N PRO A 194 4.67 -4.34 -8.79
CA PRO A 194 5.07 -5.59 -9.41
C PRO A 194 4.84 -6.78 -8.47
N VAL A 195 4.21 -7.83 -8.99
CA VAL A 195 4.01 -9.10 -8.29
C VAL A 195 4.67 -10.21 -9.08
N ARG A 196 5.48 -11.01 -8.40
CA ARG A 196 6.08 -12.21 -9.00
C ARG A 196 5.16 -13.41 -8.77
N LEU A 197 4.84 -14.11 -9.85
CA LEU A 197 4.06 -15.33 -9.83
C LEU A 197 5.01 -16.53 -9.85
N ASP A 198 5.17 -17.19 -8.70
CA ASP A 198 5.88 -18.48 -8.66
C ASP A 198 5.04 -19.59 -9.31
N ILE A 199 5.63 -20.78 -9.44
CA ILE A 199 4.99 -21.90 -10.15
C ILE A 199 3.66 -22.32 -9.52
N ILE A 200 3.50 -22.18 -8.19
CA ILE A 200 2.26 -22.50 -7.49
C ILE A 200 1.25 -21.37 -7.70
N ALA A 201 1.68 -20.11 -7.63
CA ALA A 201 0.85 -18.96 -7.93
C ALA A 201 0.33 -19.00 -9.37
N GLN A 202 1.11 -19.47 -10.34
CA GLN A 202 0.65 -19.67 -11.72
C GLN A 202 -0.43 -20.75 -11.85
N VAL A 203 -0.44 -21.75 -10.98
CA VAL A 203 -1.50 -22.79 -10.94
C VAL A 203 -2.73 -22.31 -10.21
N VAL A 204 -2.56 -21.67 -9.05
CA VAL A 204 -3.65 -21.30 -8.13
C VAL A 204 -4.37 -20.03 -8.60
N THR A 205 -3.63 -18.99 -8.98
CA THR A 205 -4.22 -17.66 -9.27
C THR A 205 -5.28 -17.66 -10.36
N PRO A 206 -5.13 -18.39 -11.49
CA PRO A 206 -6.18 -18.45 -12.51
C PRO A 206 -7.55 -18.94 -12.00
N LEU A 207 -7.52 -19.81 -10.98
CA LEU A 207 -8.68 -20.45 -10.36
C LEU A 207 -9.36 -19.59 -9.29
N LEU A 208 -8.77 -18.44 -8.94
CA LEU A 208 -9.30 -17.50 -7.94
C LEU A 208 -10.39 -16.61 -8.57
N ASP A 209 -11.53 -17.21 -8.87
CA ASP A 209 -12.67 -16.55 -9.53
C ASP A 209 -13.94 -16.54 -8.67
N GLY A 210 -13.83 -16.98 -7.42
CA GLY A 210 -14.95 -17.09 -6.49
C GLY A 210 -15.72 -18.41 -6.59
N SER A 211 -15.32 -19.34 -7.46
CA SER A 211 -15.93 -20.68 -7.55
C SER A 211 -15.22 -21.73 -6.69
N ASN A 212 -13.89 -21.61 -6.57
CA ASN A 212 -13.02 -22.58 -5.90
C ASN A 212 -12.77 -22.19 -4.44
N ASP A 213 -12.96 -23.16 -3.55
CA ASP A 213 -12.50 -23.04 -2.17
C ASP A 213 -11.07 -23.54 -2.00
N ARG A 214 -10.55 -23.41 -0.79
CA ARG A 214 -9.19 -23.83 -0.44
C ARG A 214 -8.90 -25.29 -0.82
N ASP A 215 -9.84 -26.21 -0.61
CA ASP A 215 -9.63 -27.63 -0.85
C ASP A 215 -9.59 -27.92 -2.37
N ALA A 216 -10.41 -27.22 -3.16
CA ALA A 216 -10.35 -27.28 -4.62
C ALA A 216 -9.00 -26.78 -5.18
N LEU A 217 -8.43 -25.72 -4.59
CA LEU A 217 -7.11 -25.19 -4.99
C LEU A 217 -5.97 -26.18 -4.66
N ILE A 218 -6.06 -26.86 -3.51
CA ILE A 218 -5.11 -27.92 -3.14
C ILE A 218 -5.21 -29.09 -4.11
N ALA A 219 -6.43 -29.55 -4.41
CA ALA A 219 -6.66 -30.63 -5.38
C ALA A 219 -6.11 -30.27 -6.77
N ALA A 220 -6.31 -29.03 -7.24
CA ALA A 220 -5.76 -28.56 -8.51
C ALA A 220 -4.23 -28.52 -8.52
N THR A 221 -3.61 -28.18 -7.38
CA THR A 221 -2.15 -28.16 -7.23
C THR A 221 -1.57 -29.59 -7.21
N ILE A 222 -2.22 -30.54 -6.54
CA ILE A 222 -1.85 -31.96 -6.57
C ILE A 222 -1.97 -32.51 -7.98
N ALA A 223 -3.05 -32.19 -8.70
CA ALA A 223 -3.24 -32.59 -10.10
C ALA A 223 -2.16 -31.98 -11.02
N ALA A 224 -1.73 -30.75 -10.76
CA ALA A 224 -0.62 -30.13 -11.48
C ALA A 224 0.71 -30.85 -11.24
N ALA A 225 0.95 -31.34 -10.01
CA ALA A 225 2.12 -32.15 -9.68
C ALA A 225 2.09 -33.52 -10.38
N GLY A 226 0.95 -34.19 -10.38
CA GLY A 226 0.77 -35.46 -11.11
C GLY A 226 0.87 -35.34 -12.64
N ALA A 227 0.78 -34.13 -13.19
CA ALA A 227 0.96 -33.81 -14.60
C ALA A 227 2.36 -33.24 -14.91
N ASP A 228 3.32 -33.36 -13.98
CA ASP A 228 4.70 -32.85 -14.09
C ASP A 228 4.81 -31.33 -14.36
N ARG A 229 3.75 -30.56 -14.07
CA ARG A 229 3.77 -29.08 -14.17
C ARG A 229 4.32 -28.42 -12.90
N VAL A 230 4.31 -29.14 -11.78
CA VAL A 230 4.82 -28.70 -10.49
C VAL A 230 5.69 -29.81 -9.91
N THR A 231 6.89 -29.46 -9.46
CA THR A 231 7.75 -30.40 -8.73
C THR A 231 8.03 -29.86 -7.34
N PHE A 232 7.56 -30.58 -6.33
CA PHE A 232 7.89 -30.27 -4.94
C PHE A 232 9.26 -30.83 -4.58
N GLN A 233 10.03 -30.07 -3.80
CA GLN A 233 11.32 -30.50 -3.29
C GLN A 233 11.39 -30.32 -1.78
N ARG A 234 11.95 -31.31 -1.08
CA ARG A 234 12.27 -31.23 0.36
C ARG A 234 13.73 -31.63 0.53
N ALA A 235 14.53 -30.75 1.15
CA ALA A 235 15.97 -30.92 1.30
C ALA A 235 16.72 -31.23 -0.02
N GLY A 236 16.30 -30.59 -1.12
CA GLY A 236 16.91 -30.75 -2.45
C GLY A 236 16.56 -32.06 -3.18
N GLN A 237 15.69 -32.90 -2.60
CA GLN A 237 15.18 -34.12 -3.24
C GLN A 237 13.72 -33.94 -3.67
N PRO A 238 13.32 -34.46 -4.85
CA PRO A 238 11.94 -34.42 -5.29
C PRO A 238 11.06 -35.24 -4.35
N VAL A 239 9.90 -34.68 -4.01
CA VAL A 239 8.89 -35.36 -3.19
C VAL A 239 8.04 -36.21 -4.11
N VAL A 240 8.03 -37.53 -3.90
CA VAL A 240 7.34 -38.51 -4.76
C VAL A 240 6.15 -39.18 -4.07
N GLU A 241 6.15 -39.23 -2.73
CA GLU A 241 5.10 -39.90 -1.97
C GLU A 241 3.81 -39.07 -2.02
N PRO A 242 2.65 -39.66 -2.38
CA PRO A 242 1.39 -38.92 -2.53
C PRO A 242 0.97 -38.13 -1.29
N GLN A 243 1.23 -38.69 -0.09
CA GLN A 243 0.90 -38.01 1.18
C GLN A 243 1.79 -36.78 1.40
N ASP A 244 3.07 -36.86 1.08
CA ASP A 244 4.00 -35.74 1.19
C ASP A 244 3.70 -34.67 0.13
N ILE A 245 3.32 -35.06 -1.09
CA ILE A 245 2.86 -34.13 -2.13
C ILE A 245 1.63 -33.35 -1.65
N ALA A 246 0.65 -34.02 -1.04
CA ALA A 246 -0.54 -33.36 -0.51
C ALA A 246 -0.20 -32.37 0.61
N ALA A 247 0.70 -32.74 1.52
CA ALA A 247 1.17 -31.85 2.57
C ALA A 247 1.91 -30.62 2.01
N CYS A 248 2.79 -30.81 1.02
CA CYS A 248 3.46 -29.71 0.34
C CYS A 248 2.47 -28.81 -0.41
N ALA A 249 1.53 -29.38 -1.15
CA ALA A 249 0.50 -28.61 -1.86
C ALA A 249 -0.31 -27.74 -0.88
N GLN A 250 -0.71 -28.29 0.27
CA GLN A 250 -1.40 -27.54 1.30
C GLN A 250 -0.59 -26.32 1.79
N GLU A 251 0.65 -26.55 2.21
CA GLU A 251 1.54 -25.50 2.72
C GLU A 251 1.76 -24.38 1.68
N HIS A 252 2.02 -24.76 0.43
CA HIS A 252 2.29 -23.80 -0.64
C HIS A 252 1.04 -23.02 -1.06
N VAL A 253 -0.14 -23.66 -1.11
CA VAL A 253 -1.41 -22.96 -1.40
C VAL A 253 -1.69 -21.93 -0.31
N ASP A 254 -1.53 -22.27 0.97
CA ASP A 254 -1.74 -21.33 2.08
C ASP A 254 -0.78 -20.14 2.00
N ARG A 255 0.49 -20.40 1.68
CA ARG A 255 1.49 -19.35 1.47
C ARG A 255 1.12 -18.40 0.33
N VAL A 256 0.69 -18.95 -0.81
CA VAL A 256 0.27 -18.16 -1.98
C VAL A 256 -0.95 -17.31 -1.64
N LEU A 257 -1.97 -17.88 -0.99
CA LEU A 257 -3.17 -17.15 -0.59
C LEU A 257 -2.84 -16.00 0.37
N GLY A 258 -2.01 -16.25 1.40
CA GLY A 258 -1.57 -15.21 2.32
C GLY A 258 -0.74 -14.10 1.64
N HIS A 259 0.12 -14.47 0.69
CA HIS A 259 0.87 -13.51 -0.10
C HIS A 259 -0.04 -12.65 -0.99
N LEU A 260 -0.99 -13.26 -1.72
CA LEU A 260 -1.93 -12.53 -2.58
C LEU A 260 -2.83 -11.59 -1.77
N GLN A 261 -3.28 -12.00 -0.58
CA GLN A 261 -4.05 -11.16 0.33
C GLN A 261 -3.24 -9.93 0.79
N SER A 262 -2.04 -10.16 1.33
CA SER A 262 -1.20 -9.08 1.88
C SER A 262 -0.64 -8.14 0.79
N SER A 263 -0.57 -8.60 -0.46
CA SER A 263 -0.01 -7.86 -1.60
C SER A 263 -1.07 -7.19 -2.48
N ALA A 264 -2.29 -6.95 -2.00
CA ALA A 264 -3.34 -6.26 -2.74
C ALA A 264 -3.74 -6.92 -4.08
N CYS A 265 -3.69 -8.26 -4.15
CA CYS A 265 -4.02 -9.02 -5.36
C CYS A 265 -5.48 -9.51 -5.40
N LEU A 266 -6.16 -9.51 -4.26
CA LEU A 266 -7.52 -10.03 -4.11
C LEU A 266 -8.56 -8.90 -4.08
N VAL A 267 -9.64 -9.07 -4.82
CA VAL A 267 -10.77 -8.11 -4.84
C VAL A 267 -11.71 -8.39 -3.66
N ALA A 268 -12.36 -7.32 -3.17
CA ALA A 268 -13.28 -7.37 -2.03
C ALA A 268 -14.55 -8.17 -2.30
#